data_AF-A0AAD8YGP5-F1
#
_entry.id   AF-A0AAD8YGP5-F1
#
_cell.length_a   1.000
_cell.length_b   1.000
_cell.length_c   1.000
_cell.angle_alpha   90.00
_cell.angle_beta   90.00
_cell.angle_gamma   90.00
#
_symmetry.space_group_name_H-M   'P 1'
#
loop_
_entity.id
_entity.type
_entity.pdbx_description
1 polymer ?
#
loop_
_entity_poly.entity_id
_entity_poly.type
_entity_poly.pdbx_seq_one_letter_code
_entity_poly.pdbx_strand_id
1 'polypeptide(L)'
;MTSTRRIYIIVIIAVAMLVVAQNLSSPSCFVFQDGQRNVEDTDNNSAHVRDSLASTAYPLANPKPGFSLLGDRGVVAGTCADIGWNYVFSYAEDIRSQKWDLQALKSHRTQGVATKLCGYGYDKYFDGARGYTMLDIGANMGLSLMPYYSKGWKVVAFEPIKDNINTLRRNLFINGITEDQVALVEGAVTNQSGILEIYAPRGRTDNTALSRKGSTLNVGGDVDVEKVTAIEIDTYINNAVSSDLRRNIMLVKIDTQGHELNVLQGMKSFLSAPPSNEDLGGWSFVVVAEYHVGLQKAAGHDPNEVLNFMRSLGYEVRCKLTDIDPILPPASPKCGDVIFSKGKPLNLNQVWNSNQ
;
A
#
# COMPACT_ATOMS: atom_id res chain seq x y z
N MET A 1 19.22 47.12 44.02
CA MET A 1 20.40 46.35 43.56
C MET A 1 20.15 44.87 43.84
N THR A 2 20.06 43.96 42.88
CA THR A 2 19.90 43.98 41.42
C THR A 2 20.03 42.49 41.08
N SER A 3 18.98 41.85 40.57
CA SER A 3 18.67 41.85 39.14
C SER A 3 19.81 41.36 38.24
N THR A 4 20.58 40.35 38.68
CA THR A 4 21.62 39.76 37.80
C THR A 4 21.74 38.23 37.83
N ARG A 5 20.98 37.52 38.67
CA ARG A 5 21.01 36.03 38.72
C ARG A 5 19.85 35.31 38.03
N ARG A 6 18.84 36.03 37.52
CA ARG A 6 17.75 35.43 36.68
C ARG A 6 17.95 35.60 35.17
N ILE A 7 18.97 36.34 34.73
CA ILE A 7 19.24 36.60 33.31
C ILE A 7 20.19 35.55 32.70
N TYR A 8 21.04 34.90 33.50
CA TYR A 8 22.00 33.90 32.99
C TYR A 8 21.41 32.51 32.69
N ILE A 9 20.21 32.18 33.18
CA ILE A 9 19.53 30.90 32.87
C ILE A 9 18.66 31.02 31.61
N ILE A 10 18.22 32.24 31.26
CA ILE A 10 17.38 32.49 30.08
C ILE A 10 18.22 32.62 28.79
N VAL A 11 19.50 33.03 28.89
CA VAL A 11 20.37 33.19 27.72
C VAL A 11 21.01 31.87 27.24
N ILE A 12 21.17 30.85 28.10
CA ILE A 12 21.73 29.55 27.67
C ILE A 12 20.68 28.66 26.97
N ILE A 13 19.39 28.83 27.28
CA ILE A 13 18.30 28.11 26.60
C ILE A 13 17.98 28.75 25.23
N ALA A 14 18.20 30.06 25.07
CA ALA A 14 17.96 30.76 23.80
C ALA A 14 19.05 30.52 22.74
N VAL A 15 20.30 30.21 23.12
CA VAL A 15 21.38 29.94 22.16
C VAL A 15 21.39 28.48 21.67
N ALA A 16 20.81 27.54 22.43
CA ALA A 16 20.61 26.16 21.97
C ALA A 16 19.44 26.01 20.97
N MET A 17 18.46 26.93 20.99
CA MET A 17 17.33 26.90 20.04
C MET A 17 17.60 27.60 18.70
N LEU A 18 18.67 28.39 18.57
CA LEU A 18 18.99 29.07 17.31
C LEU A 18 19.95 28.31 16.37
N VAL A 19 20.62 27.25 16.84
CA VAL A 19 21.55 26.46 16.00
C VAL A 19 20.89 25.23 15.36
N VAL A 20 19.67 24.86 15.78
CA VAL A 20 18.92 23.73 15.20
C VAL A 20 17.96 24.17 14.07
N ALA A 21 17.78 25.47 13.86
CA ALA A 21 16.80 26.01 12.91
C ALA A 21 17.31 26.22 11.46
N GLN A 22 18.50 25.74 11.09
CA GLN A 22 19.05 25.95 9.73
C GLN A 22 19.36 24.70 8.91
N ASN A 23 19.01 23.48 9.34
CA ASN A 23 19.22 22.28 8.52
C ASN A 23 18.18 21.17 8.77
N LEU A 24 16.89 21.47 8.56
CA LEU A 24 15.85 20.44 8.49
C LEU A 24 14.97 20.67 7.26
N SER A 25 15.35 20.04 6.15
CA SER A 25 14.39 19.59 5.13
C SER A 25 13.64 18.39 5.71
N SER A 26 12.56 18.64 6.44
CA SER A 26 11.67 17.61 6.98
C SER A 26 10.80 16.99 5.87
N PRO A 27 10.65 15.66 5.78
CA PRO A 27 9.58 15.06 5.00
C PRO A 27 8.26 15.31 5.73
N SER A 28 7.32 15.94 5.03
CA SER A 28 6.04 16.35 5.58
C SER A 28 5.20 15.13 5.93
N CYS A 29 5.03 14.86 7.22
CA CYS A 29 4.03 13.93 7.74
C CYS A 29 2.71 14.69 7.82
N PHE A 30 1.75 14.39 6.94
CA PHE A 30 0.40 14.95 7.00
C PHE A 30 -0.61 13.83 7.23
N VAL A 31 -1.45 14.00 8.25
CA VAL A 31 -2.53 13.07 8.63
C VAL A 31 -3.84 13.86 8.76
N PHE A 32 -4.88 13.30 8.13
CA PHE A 32 -6.31 13.44 8.36
C PHE A 32 -6.77 14.25 9.57
N GLN A 33 -7.45 15.37 9.32
CA GLN A 33 -8.29 16.04 10.31
C GLN A 33 -9.76 15.79 9.98
N ASP A 34 -10.52 15.34 10.98
CA ASP A 34 -11.96 15.21 10.93
C ASP A 34 -12.59 16.54 11.36
N GLY A 35 -13.26 17.23 10.43
CA GLY A 35 -13.82 18.57 10.66
C GLY A 35 -15.34 18.54 10.75
N GLN A 36 -15.89 18.34 11.96
CA GLN A 36 -17.30 18.59 12.27
C GLN A 36 -17.54 20.11 12.35
N ARG A 37 -18.41 20.67 11.50
CA ARG A 37 -19.02 22.00 11.71
C ARG A 37 -20.53 21.90 11.62
N ASN A 38 -21.19 22.25 12.72
CA ASN A 38 -22.62 22.56 12.79
C ASN A 38 -22.90 23.83 11.99
N VAL A 39 -23.96 23.83 11.18
CA VAL A 39 -24.57 25.05 10.63
C VAL A 39 -26.08 24.92 10.79
N GLU A 40 -26.64 25.86 11.55
CA GLU A 40 -28.09 26.05 11.73
C GLU A 40 -28.77 26.51 10.43
N ASP A 41 -30.00 26.05 10.26
CA ASP A 41 -30.93 26.35 9.17
C ASP A 41 -31.21 27.85 9.00
N THR A 42 -31.12 28.33 7.76
CA THR A 42 -32.11 29.27 7.21
C THR A 42 -32.33 28.99 5.72
N ASP A 43 -33.55 28.59 5.40
CA ASP A 43 -34.11 28.37 4.07
C ASP A 43 -34.04 29.59 3.13
N ASN A 44 -33.70 29.34 1.87
CA ASN A 44 -34.40 29.77 0.63
C ASN A 44 -33.43 29.94 -0.55
N ASN A 45 -33.17 28.85 -1.27
CA ASN A 45 -33.32 28.81 -2.73
C ASN A 45 -33.07 27.38 -3.22
N SER A 46 -34.17 26.69 -3.50
CA SER A 46 -34.21 25.39 -4.15
C SER A 46 -33.57 25.43 -5.54
N ALA A 47 -32.76 24.40 -5.81
CA ALA A 47 -32.07 24.08 -7.07
C ALA A 47 -30.81 24.92 -7.36
N HIS A 48 -29.64 24.49 -6.82
CA HIS A 48 -28.32 24.55 -7.50
C HIS A 48 -27.11 24.02 -6.68
N VAL A 49 -27.29 23.15 -5.66
CA VAL A 49 -26.14 22.64 -4.86
C VAL A 49 -26.22 21.12 -4.58
N ARG A 50 -26.36 20.30 -5.62
CA ARG A 50 -26.23 18.83 -5.53
C ARG A 50 -25.31 18.21 -6.60
N ASP A 51 -24.34 18.97 -7.10
CA ASP A 51 -23.35 18.51 -8.10
C ASP A 51 -21.89 18.59 -7.63
N SER A 52 -21.62 18.70 -6.32
CA SER A 52 -20.25 18.51 -5.81
C SER A 52 -20.05 17.04 -5.42
N LEU A 53 -19.04 16.40 -6.00
CA LEU A 53 -18.50 15.05 -5.71
C LEU A 53 -18.97 13.89 -6.63
N ALA A 54 -19.37 14.16 -7.87
CA ALA A 54 -19.26 13.14 -8.92
C ALA A 54 -17.76 12.97 -9.26
N SER A 55 -17.19 11.80 -8.96
CA SER A 55 -15.81 11.45 -9.33
C SER A 55 -15.64 11.60 -10.84
N THR A 56 -14.97 12.66 -11.27
CA THR A 56 -14.54 12.79 -12.65
C THR A 56 -13.09 12.34 -12.69
N ALA A 57 -12.88 11.06 -12.98
CA ALA A 57 -11.64 10.65 -13.62
C ALA A 57 -11.40 11.64 -14.77
N TYR A 58 -10.17 12.12 -14.94
CA TYR A 58 -9.84 12.98 -16.09
C TYR A 58 -10.46 12.33 -17.34
N PRO A 59 -11.27 13.05 -18.14
CA PRO A 59 -11.91 12.46 -19.30
C PRO A 59 -10.79 12.10 -20.27
N LEU A 60 -10.31 10.86 -20.18
CA LEU A 60 -9.59 10.19 -21.24
C LEU A 60 -10.57 10.22 -22.41
N ALA A 61 -10.23 11.01 -23.42
CA ALA A 61 -11.09 11.35 -24.53
C ALA A 61 -11.38 10.13 -25.42
N ASN A 62 -12.16 9.16 -24.94
CA ASN A 62 -12.98 8.28 -25.75
C ASN A 62 -13.92 7.43 -24.87
N PRO A 63 -15.26 7.58 -24.97
CA PRO A 63 -16.22 6.72 -24.30
C PRO A 63 -16.43 5.37 -25.03
N LYS A 64 -15.49 4.93 -25.87
CA LYS A 64 -15.53 3.61 -26.52
C LYS A 64 -14.65 2.62 -25.74
N PRO A 65 -15.00 1.32 -25.71
CA PRO A 65 -14.17 0.33 -25.03
C PRO A 65 -12.79 0.29 -25.69
N GLY A 66 -11.76 0.59 -24.90
CA GLY A 66 -10.37 0.45 -25.31
C GLY A 66 -9.63 1.76 -25.54
N PHE A 67 -8.83 2.11 -24.53
CA PHE A 67 -7.57 2.86 -24.60
C PHE A 67 -7.65 4.35 -24.92
N SER A 68 -6.86 5.12 -24.16
CA SER A 68 -6.43 6.46 -24.56
C SER A 68 -4.92 6.50 -24.40
N LEU A 69 -4.22 6.56 -25.53
CA LEU A 69 -2.80 6.89 -25.57
C LEU A 69 -2.67 8.37 -25.20
N LEU A 70 -2.04 8.66 -24.06
CA LEU A 70 -1.48 10.00 -23.84
C LEU A 70 -0.16 10.05 -24.63
N GLY A 71 -0.31 10.16 -25.95
CA GLY A 71 0.71 9.84 -26.96
C GLY A 71 2.02 10.63 -26.87
N ASP A 72 2.04 11.76 -26.16
CA ASP A 72 3.21 12.63 -26.14
C ASP A 72 4.19 12.30 -24.99
N ARG A 73 3.88 11.31 -24.13
CA ARG A 73 4.67 10.99 -22.91
C ARG A 73 4.91 9.51 -22.62
N GLY A 74 4.54 8.58 -23.52
CA GLY A 74 4.80 7.13 -23.33
C GLY A 74 4.03 6.49 -22.16
N VAL A 75 2.80 6.94 -21.92
CA VAL A 75 1.93 6.41 -20.86
C VAL A 75 0.66 5.82 -21.47
N VAL A 76 0.36 4.57 -21.11
CA VAL A 76 -0.88 3.87 -21.49
C VAL A 76 -1.81 3.82 -20.28
N ALA A 77 -3.07 4.21 -20.47
CA ALA A 77 -4.12 4.11 -19.46
C ALA A 77 -5.38 3.45 -20.00
N GLY A 78 -6.06 2.66 -19.17
CA GLY A 78 -7.31 1.99 -19.49
C GLY A 78 -8.33 2.11 -18.38
N THR A 79 -9.61 2.16 -18.75
CA THR A 79 -10.72 2.13 -17.78
C THR A 79 -10.93 0.71 -17.25
N CYS A 80 -11.22 0.60 -15.94
CA CYS A 80 -11.64 -0.65 -15.31
C CYS A 80 -13.18 -0.80 -15.23
N ALA A 81 -13.94 0.16 -15.76
CA ALA A 81 -15.40 0.20 -15.72
C ALA A 81 -16.05 -1.04 -16.35
N ASP A 82 -15.47 -1.55 -17.44
CA ASP A 82 -16.00 -2.69 -18.19
C ASP A 82 -16.07 -4.00 -17.38
N ILE A 83 -15.36 -4.07 -16.26
CA ILE A 83 -15.38 -5.24 -15.36
C ILE A 83 -15.83 -4.88 -13.94
N GLY A 84 -16.52 -3.76 -13.77
CA GLY A 84 -17.21 -3.39 -12.53
C GLY A 84 -16.45 -2.50 -11.56
N TRP A 85 -15.32 -1.91 -11.97
CA TRP A 85 -14.53 -1.00 -11.14
C TRP A 85 -14.64 0.44 -11.61
N ASN A 86 -14.67 1.40 -10.69
CA ASN A 86 -14.86 2.83 -11.02
C ASN A 86 -13.55 3.63 -11.11
N TYR A 87 -12.42 2.99 -11.44
CA TYR A 87 -11.13 3.66 -11.59
C TYR A 87 -10.48 3.40 -12.95
N VAL A 88 -9.51 4.24 -13.28
CA VAL A 88 -8.61 4.14 -14.43
C VAL A 88 -7.25 3.65 -13.94
N PHE A 89 -6.58 2.81 -14.71
CA PHE A 89 -5.25 2.34 -14.37
C PHE A 89 -4.26 2.66 -15.49
N SER A 90 -3.14 3.28 -15.13
CA SER A 90 -2.03 3.55 -16.04
C SER A 90 -0.79 2.76 -15.65
N TYR A 91 0.03 2.45 -16.66
CA TYR A 91 1.37 1.88 -16.50
C TYR A 91 2.36 2.66 -17.38
N ALA A 92 3.63 2.63 -16.98
CA ALA A 92 4.72 3.14 -17.82
C ALA A 92 5.01 2.16 -18.95
N GLU A 93 5.38 2.65 -20.12
CA GLU A 93 5.83 1.76 -21.19
C GLU A 93 7.19 1.12 -20.84
N ASP A 94 7.20 -0.19 -20.58
CA ASP A 94 8.39 -1.01 -20.35
C ASP A 94 8.47 -2.14 -21.40
N ILE A 95 9.56 -2.92 -21.41
CA ILE A 95 9.74 -3.99 -22.41
C ILE A 95 8.63 -5.05 -22.39
N ARG A 96 7.95 -5.25 -21.25
CA ARG A 96 6.77 -6.11 -21.15
C ARG A 96 5.52 -5.38 -21.58
N SER A 97 5.37 -4.11 -21.20
CA SER A 97 4.24 -3.31 -21.63
C SER A 97 4.16 -3.30 -23.16
N GLN A 98 5.29 -3.16 -23.86
CA GLN A 98 5.33 -3.28 -25.32
C GLN A 98 4.81 -4.64 -25.79
N LYS A 99 5.19 -5.73 -25.12
CA LYS A 99 4.66 -7.08 -25.43
C LYS A 99 3.16 -7.21 -25.09
N TRP A 100 2.71 -6.58 -24.01
CA TRP A 100 1.32 -6.53 -23.55
C TRP A 100 0.44 -5.72 -24.51
N ASP A 101 0.92 -4.55 -24.94
CA ASP A 101 0.33 -3.63 -25.89
C ASP A 101 0.27 -4.25 -27.28
N LEU A 102 1.35 -4.88 -27.75
CA LEU A 102 1.36 -5.64 -29.01
C LEU A 102 0.36 -6.80 -29.00
N GLN A 103 0.11 -7.44 -27.86
CA GLN A 103 -0.90 -8.49 -27.75
C GLN A 103 -2.33 -7.92 -27.70
N ALA A 104 -2.55 -6.80 -27.01
CA ALA A 104 -3.84 -6.13 -26.95
C ALA A 104 -4.23 -5.48 -28.29
N LEU A 105 -3.28 -4.86 -29.00
CA LEU A 105 -3.50 -4.23 -30.31
C LEU A 105 -3.83 -5.24 -31.44
N LYS A 106 -3.29 -6.46 -31.37
CA LYS A 106 -3.66 -7.55 -32.30
C LYS A 106 -5.11 -8.05 -32.10
N SER A 107 -5.68 -7.70 -30.95
CA SER A 107 -6.97 -8.02 -30.38
C SER A 107 -8.13 -7.02 -30.48
N HIS A 108 -8.76 -6.69 -31.61
CA HIS A 108 -9.97 -5.82 -31.59
C HIS A 108 -11.16 -6.37 -30.75
N ARG A 109 -11.04 -7.60 -30.22
CA ARG A 109 -12.03 -8.25 -29.34
C ARG A 109 -11.49 -8.61 -27.96
N THR A 110 -10.24 -8.30 -27.65
CA THR A 110 -9.61 -8.71 -26.39
C THR A 110 -9.41 -7.51 -25.49
N GLN A 111 -9.96 -7.58 -24.28
CA GLN A 111 -9.85 -6.53 -23.28
C GLN A 111 -8.40 -6.09 -23.12
N GLY A 112 -8.17 -4.77 -22.96
CA GLY A 112 -6.84 -4.24 -22.80
C GLY A 112 -6.11 -4.82 -21.59
N VAL A 113 -4.77 -4.85 -21.61
CA VAL A 113 -4.00 -5.43 -20.50
C VAL A 113 -4.23 -4.69 -19.18
N ALA A 114 -4.45 -3.37 -19.22
CA ALA A 114 -4.93 -2.60 -18.07
C ALA A 114 -6.18 -3.23 -17.43
N THR A 115 -7.16 -3.64 -18.24
CA THR A 115 -8.40 -4.28 -17.77
C THR A 115 -8.14 -5.63 -17.09
N LYS A 116 -7.12 -6.39 -17.50
CA LYS A 116 -6.74 -7.66 -16.85
C LYS A 116 -6.10 -7.46 -15.47
N LEU A 117 -5.55 -6.28 -15.23
CA LEU A 117 -4.90 -5.90 -13.97
C LEU A 117 -5.90 -5.29 -12.97
N CYS A 118 -7.06 -4.86 -13.45
CA CYS A 118 -8.12 -4.33 -12.60
C CYS A 118 -8.67 -5.38 -11.62
N GLY A 119 -8.82 -4.99 -10.36
CA GLY A 119 -9.37 -5.85 -9.30
C GLY A 119 -8.37 -6.82 -8.70
N TYR A 120 -7.07 -6.54 -8.85
CA TYR A 120 -6.04 -7.35 -8.22
C TYR A 120 -6.08 -7.22 -6.69
N GLY A 121 -6.31 -8.33 -6.00
CA GLY A 121 -6.29 -8.38 -4.54
C GLY A 121 -7.32 -9.34 -3.96
N TYR A 122 -7.67 -9.09 -2.71
CA TYR A 122 -8.54 -9.94 -1.89
C TYR A 122 -9.85 -9.24 -1.54
N ASP A 123 -10.23 -8.24 -2.33
CA ASP A 123 -11.33 -7.31 -2.08
C ASP A 123 -12.68 -8.01 -1.91
N LYS A 124 -12.90 -9.16 -2.56
CA LYS A 124 -14.14 -9.94 -2.47
C LYS A 124 -14.38 -10.50 -1.07
N TYR A 125 -13.30 -10.84 -0.36
CA TYR A 125 -13.42 -11.31 1.01
C TYR A 125 -13.95 -10.20 1.92
N PHE A 126 -13.50 -8.96 1.66
CA PHE A 126 -13.83 -7.76 2.40
C PHE A 126 -15.06 -7.02 1.84
N ASP A 127 -15.92 -7.70 1.09
CA ASP A 127 -17.09 -7.05 0.52
C ASP A 127 -18.04 -6.55 1.63
N GLY A 128 -18.48 -5.30 1.50
CA GLY A 128 -19.25 -4.60 2.54
C GLY A 128 -18.43 -3.94 3.64
N ALA A 129 -17.14 -4.25 3.79
CA ALA A 129 -16.25 -3.52 4.70
C ALA A 129 -15.90 -2.14 4.11
N ARG A 130 -16.04 -1.07 4.90
CA ARG A 130 -15.78 0.33 4.49
C ARG A 130 -15.14 1.10 5.64
N GLY A 131 -14.35 2.13 5.31
CA GLY A 131 -13.74 3.01 6.32
C GLY A 131 -12.51 2.43 7.04
N TYR A 132 -12.11 1.21 6.72
CA TYR A 132 -10.88 0.59 7.23
C TYR A 132 -9.66 1.01 6.41
N THR A 133 -8.48 0.68 6.95
CA THR A 133 -7.19 1.01 6.36
C THR A 133 -6.46 -0.24 5.88
N MET A 134 -5.87 -0.12 4.69
CA MET A 134 -4.88 -1.07 4.17
C MET A 134 -3.48 -0.46 4.29
N LEU A 135 -2.49 -1.26 4.71
CA LEU A 135 -1.09 -0.97 4.43
C LEU A 135 -0.67 -1.76 3.18
N ASP A 136 -0.21 -1.07 2.14
CA ASP A 136 0.26 -1.67 0.89
C ASP A 136 1.79 -1.51 0.82
N ILE A 137 2.52 -2.57 1.16
CA ILE A 137 3.98 -2.54 1.30
C ILE A 137 4.60 -3.16 0.04
N GLY A 138 5.31 -2.34 -0.74
CA GLY A 138 5.71 -2.68 -2.11
C GLY A 138 4.63 -2.31 -3.13
N ALA A 139 4.04 -1.12 -2.96
CA ALA A 139 2.86 -0.70 -3.71
C ALA A 139 3.06 -0.59 -5.23
N ASN A 140 4.32 -0.46 -5.69
CA ASN A 140 4.69 -0.36 -7.10
C ASN A 140 3.87 0.75 -7.80
N MET A 141 3.00 0.37 -8.74
CA MET A 141 2.12 1.26 -9.51
C MET A 141 0.69 1.33 -8.95
N GLY A 142 0.42 0.74 -7.78
CA GLY A 142 -0.87 0.76 -7.10
C GLY A 142 -1.83 -0.34 -7.50
N LEU A 143 -1.31 -1.46 -8.02
CA LEU A 143 -2.15 -2.56 -8.50
C LEU A 143 -3.05 -3.14 -7.39
N SER A 144 -2.49 -3.35 -6.20
CA SER A 144 -3.17 -3.88 -5.02
C SER A 144 -4.05 -2.85 -4.31
N LEU A 145 -3.66 -1.57 -4.26
CA LEU A 145 -4.42 -0.55 -3.51
C LEU A 145 -5.69 -0.05 -4.22
N MET A 146 -5.70 0.04 -5.55
CA MET A 146 -6.79 0.67 -6.30
C MET A 146 -8.16 0.00 -6.06
N PRO A 147 -8.26 -1.35 -6.00
CA PRO A 147 -9.49 -2.03 -5.60
C PRO A 147 -9.99 -1.64 -4.20
N TYR A 148 -9.13 -1.53 -3.20
CA TYR A 148 -9.55 -1.20 -1.83
C TYR A 148 -9.98 0.26 -1.74
N TYR A 149 -9.23 1.18 -2.34
CA TYR A 149 -9.62 2.58 -2.45
C TYR A 149 -11.03 2.71 -3.06
N SER A 150 -11.30 2.01 -4.17
CA SER A 150 -12.60 2.07 -4.84
C SER A 150 -13.78 1.56 -4.00
N LYS A 151 -13.51 0.76 -2.96
CA LYS A 151 -14.49 0.29 -1.98
C LYS A 151 -14.63 1.22 -0.76
N GLY A 152 -13.98 2.38 -0.77
CA GLY A 152 -14.05 3.38 0.30
C GLY A 152 -13.11 3.09 1.47
N TRP A 153 -11.98 2.42 1.23
CA TRP A 153 -10.93 2.23 2.21
C TRP A 153 -9.91 3.36 2.12
N LYS A 154 -9.22 3.60 3.23
CA LYS A 154 -7.97 4.36 3.25
C LYS A 154 -6.81 3.43 2.95
N VAL A 155 -5.76 3.95 2.31
CA VAL A 155 -4.54 3.18 2.06
C VAL A 155 -3.32 3.98 2.48
N VAL A 156 -2.36 3.32 3.13
CA VAL A 156 -1.00 3.81 3.27
C VAL A 156 -0.10 2.95 2.39
N ALA A 157 0.42 3.53 1.31
CA ALA A 157 1.20 2.84 0.29
C ALA A 157 2.68 3.15 0.48
N PHE A 158 3.51 2.12 0.61
CA PHE A 158 4.96 2.25 0.73
C PHE A 158 5.62 1.75 -0.56
N GLU A 159 6.39 2.62 -1.21
CA GLU A 159 7.14 2.27 -2.42
C GLU A 159 8.52 2.96 -2.38
N PRO A 160 9.62 2.21 -2.55
CA PRO A 160 10.96 2.81 -2.55
C PRO A 160 11.39 3.40 -3.89
N ILE A 161 10.89 2.91 -5.03
CA ILE A 161 11.46 3.23 -6.34
C ILE A 161 10.79 4.44 -6.97
N LYS A 162 11.61 5.41 -7.38
CA LYS A 162 11.08 6.71 -7.84
C LYS A 162 10.19 6.59 -9.07
N ASP A 163 10.53 5.72 -10.00
CA ASP A 163 9.73 5.51 -11.22
C ASP A 163 8.37 4.87 -10.92
N ASN A 164 8.34 3.92 -9.98
CA ASN A 164 7.11 3.32 -9.49
C ASN A 164 6.25 4.36 -8.76
N ILE A 165 6.85 5.13 -7.85
CA ILE A 165 6.22 6.28 -7.17
C ILE A 165 5.60 7.25 -8.17
N ASN A 166 6.33 7.62 -9.22
CA ASN A 166 5.84 8.57 -10.23
C ASN A 166 4.63 8.00 -10.99
N THR A 167 4.65 6.70 -11.29
CA THR A 167 3.52 5.99 -11.89
C THR A 167 2.32 5.92 -10.94
N LEU A 168 2.55 5.61 -9.66
CA LEU A 168 1.52 5.58 -8.65
C LEU A 168 0.89 6.97 -8.46
N ARG A 169 1.68 8.03 -8.30
CA ARG A 169 1.18 9.42 -8.24
C ARG A 169 0.29 9.77 -9.41
N ARG A 170 0.68 9.36 -10.62
CA ARG A 170 -0.15 9.53 -11.82
C ARG A 170 -1.46 8.77 -11.71
N ASN A 171 -1.45 7.51 -11.24
CA ASN A 171 -2.67 6.73 -11.01
C ASN A 171 -3.58 7.37 -9.95
N LEU A 172 -3.03 7.96 -8.89
CA LEU A 172 -3.83 8.72 -7.92
C LEU A 172 -4.44 9.96 -8.58
N PHE A 173 -3.62 10.74 -9.29
CA PHE A 173 -4.04 11.99 -9.94
C PHE A 173 -5.16 11.80 -10.97
N ILE A 174 -5.04 10.83 -11.90
CA ILE A 174 -6.04 10.62 -12.95
C ILE A 174 -7.41 10.18 -12.40
N ASN A 175 -7.43 9.60 -11.19
CA ASN A 175 -8.63 9.16 -10.50
C ASN A 175 -9.15 10.19 -9.48
N GLY A 176 -8.52 11.36 -9.38
CA GLY A 176 -8.88 12.39 -8.41
C GLY A 176 -8.69 11.94 -6.95
N ILE A 177 -7.79 10.98 -6.71
CA ILE A 177 -7.52 10.43 -5.38
C ILE A 177 -6.60 11.38 -4.64
N THR A 178 -7.01 11.76 -3.44
CA THR A 178 -6.26 12.68 -2.59
C THR A 178 -5.38 11.94 -1.59
N GLU A 179 -4.41 12.64 -1.00
CA GLU A 179 -3.49 12.07 0.00
C GLU A 179 -4.19 11.69 1.31
N ASP A 180 -5.34 12.32 1.61
CA ASP A 180 -6.28 11.87 2.64
C ASP A 180 -7.17 10.71 2.17
N GLN A 181 -6.81 9.97 1.13
CA GLN A 181 -7.45 8.69 0.86
C GLN A 181 -6.39 7.63 0.64
N VAL A 182 -5.32 8.02 -0.06
CA VAL A 182 -4.13 7.21 -0.24
C VAL A 182 -2.89 8.01 0.14
N ALA A 183 -2.33 7.72 1.30
CA ALA A 183 -1.06 8.30 1.74
C ALA A 183 0.10 7.54 1.08
N LEU A 184 0.94 8.25 0.31
CA LEU A 184 2.11 7.67 -0.34
C LEU A 184 3.38 7.95 0.47
N VAL A 185 4.07 6.90 0.86
CA VAL A 185 5.31 6.95 1.64
C VAL A 185 6.47 6.46 0.76
N GLU A 186 7.40 7.37 0.44
CA GLU A 186 8.60 7.06 -0.35
C GLU A 186 9.66 6.39 0.53
N GLY A 187 9.77 5.06 0.48
CA GLY A 187 10.77 4.31 1.24
C GLY A 187 10.55 2.80 1.24
N ALA A 188 11.63 2.08 1.53
CA ALA A 188 11.62 0.63 1.66
C ALA A 188 11.25 0.26 3.10
N VAL A 189 10.21 -0.55 3.27
CA VAL A 189 9.85 -1.07 4.58
C VAL A 189 10.78 -2.21 4.97
N THR A 190 11.29 -2.18 6.20
CA THR A 190 12.24 -3.18 6.72
C THR A 190 12.26 -3.16 8.27
N ASN A 191 13.20 -3.89 8.88
CA ASN A 191 13.41 -4.01 10.32
C ASN A 191 14.49 -3.06 10.87
N GLN A 192 14.87 -2.05 10.10
CA GLN A 192 15.84 -1.04 10.52
C GLN A 192 15.55 0.31 9.90
N SER A 193 15.85 1.37 10.63
CA SER A 193 15.78 2.75 10.14
C SER A 193 17.10 3.19 9.49
N GLY A 194 17.03 4.16 8.58
CA GLY A 194 18.21 4.74 7.94
C GLY A 194 18.11 4.78 6.43
N ILE A 195 19.24 4.56 5.74
CA ILE A 195 19.31 4.50 4.28
C ILE A 195 19.74 3.10 3.86
N LEU A 196 19.04 2.54 2.87
CA LEU A 196 19.33 1.26 2.27
C LEU A 196 19.69 1.43 0.80
N GLU A 197 20.47 0.49 0.29
CA GLU A 197 20.68 0.34 -1.15
C GLU A 197 19.64 -0.67 -1.69
N ILE A 198 18.90 -0.25 -2.71
CA ILE A 198 17.99 -1.11 -3.46
C ILE A 198 18.51 -1.29 -4.87
N TYR A 199 18.35 -2.51 -5.39
CA TYR A 199 18.88 -2.94 -6.67
C TYR A 199 17.73 -3.01 -7.67
N ALA A 200 17.74 -2.13 -8.67
CA ALA A 200 16.70 -1.99 -9.68
C ALA A 200 17.19 -2.47 -11.05
N PRO A 201 16.67 -3.56 -11.62
CA PRO A 201 17.05 -3.98 -12.96
C PRO A 201 16.54 -2.98 -14.01
N ARG A 202 17.42 -2.58 -14.93
CA ARG A 202 17.11 -1.54 -15.92
C ARG A 202 15.90 -1.92 -16.78
N GLY A 203 14.91 -1.03 -16.82
CA GLY A 203 13.66 -1.24 -17.54
C GLY A 203 12.75 -2.31 -16.95
N ARG A 204 13.02 -2.79 -15.72
CA ARG A 204 12.26 -3.81 -14.97
C ARG A 204 12.23 -3.49 -13.48
N THR A 205 11.88 -2.24 -13.14
CA THR A 205 11.77 -1.72 -11.76
C THR A 205 10.65 -2.38 -10.93
N ASP A 206 9.92 -3.33 -11.51
CA ASP A 206 8.99 -4.20 -10.80
C ASP A 206 9.69 -5.40 -10.11
N ASN A 207 10.97 -5.62 -10.39
CA ASN A 207 11.79 -6.70 -9.83
C ASN A 207 12.88 -6.13 -8.91
N THR A 208 12.63 -5.02 -8.23
CA THR A 208 13.61 -4.43 -7.33
C THR A 208 13.72 -5.22 -6.04
N ALA A 209 14.95 -5.43 -5.56
CA ALA A 209 15.20 -6.14 -4.31
C ALA A 209 16.38 -5.52 -3.57
N LEU A 210 16.57 -5.86 -2.29
CA LEU A 210 17.73 -5.39 -1.52
C LEU A 210 19.04 -6.13 -1.84
N SER A 211 19.04 -7.02 -2.83
CA SER A 211 20.26 -7.64 -3.33
C SER A 211 20.24 -7.72 -4.86
N ARG A 212 21.42 -7.61 -5.48
CA ARG A 212 21.60 -7.80 -6.93
C ARG A 212 21.09 -9.17 -7.40
N LYS A 213 21.33 -10.21 -6.60
CA LYS A 213 20.89 -11.57 -6.91
C LYS A 213 19.37 -11.69 -6.89
N GLY A 214 18.72 -11.09 -5.89
CA GLY A 214 17.26 -11.05 -5.80
C GLY A 214 16.66 -10.30 -6.98
N SER A 215 17.21 -9.12 -7.29
CA SER A 215 16.64 -8.25 -8.31
C SER A 215 16.74 -8.82 -9.72
N THR A 216 17.79 -9.60 -10.00
CA THR A 216 18.01 -10.21 -11.33
C THR A 216 17.47 -11.63 -11.44
N LEU A 217 16.97 -12.25 -10.37
CA LEU A 217 16.61 -13.67 -10.37
C LEU A 217 15.58 -14.02 -11.45
N ASN A 218 14.59 -13.16 -11.62
CA ASN A 218 13.45 -13.39 -12.52
C ASN A 218 13.64 -12.74 -13.91
N VAL A 219 14.56 -11.78 -14.04
CA VAL A 219 14.65 -10.89 -15.22
C VAL A 219 16.03 -10.79 -15.86
N GLY A 220 17.11 -11.09 -15.12
CA GLY A 220 18.48 -10.86 -15.56
C GLY A 220 18.82 -9.37 -15.79
N GLY A 221 19.95 -9.12 -16.44
CA GLY A 221 20.31 -7.79 -16.95
C GLY A 221 21.11 -6.89 -16.00
N ASP A 222 21.40 -5.69 -16.48
CA ASP A 222 22.07 -4.65 -15.71
C ASP A 222 21.16 -4.08 -14.62
N VAL A 223 21.80 -3.67 -13.52
CA VAL A 223 21.10 -3.21 -12.31
C VAL A 223 21.67 -1.87 -11.88
N ASP A 224 20.77 -0.91 -11.71
CA ASP A 224 21.05 0.35 -11.04
C ASP A 224 20.89 0.19 -9.53
N VAL A 225 21.66 0.98 -8.77
CA VAL A 225 21.61 0.96 -7.30
C VAL A 225 21.10 2.32 -6.84
N GLU A 226 19.98 2.31 -6.14
CA GLU A 226 19.35 3.50 -5.59
C GLU A 226 19.48 3.51 -4.06
N LYS A 227 19.67 4.69 -3.48
CA LYS A 227 19.65 4.88 -2.02
C LYS A 227 18.27 5.34 -1.61
N VAL A 228 17.62 4.56 -0.75
CA VAL A 228 16.24 4.79 -0.34
C VAL A 228 16.13 4.83 1.18
N THR A 229 15.15 5.59 1.68
CA THR A 229 14.83 5.63 3.11
C THR A 229 14.32 4.27 3.57
N ALA A 230 14.83 3.80 4.70
CA ALA A 230 14.40 2.58 5.37
C ALA A 230 13.36 2.92 6.44
N ILE A 231 12.24 2.20 6.43
CA ILE A 231 11.07 2.50 7.26
C ILE A 231 10.69 1.27 8.08
N GLU A 232 10.62 1.42 9.39
CA GLU A 232 10.02 0.44 10.29
C GLU A 232 8.55 0.79 10.51
N ILE A 233 7.64 -0.16 10.29
CA ILE A 233 6.20 0.08 10.44
C ILE A 233 5.83 0.38 11.89
N ASP A 234 6.46 -0.27 12.86
CA ASP A 234 6.21 0.03 14.27
C ASP A 234 6.51 1.50 14.57
N THR A 235 7.65 2.02 14.08
CA THR A 235 8.01 3.44 14.21
C THR A 235 7.04 4.35 13.46
N TYR A 236 6.66 3.98 12.24
CA TYR A 236 5.69 4.75 11.43
C TYR A 236 4.34 4.88 12.14
N ILE A 237 3.79 3.78 12.64
CA ILE A 237 2.50 3.76 13.36
C ILE A 237 2.60 4.52 14.68
N ASN A 238 3.69 4.37 15.44
CA ASN A 238 3.86 5.07 16.72
C ASN A 238 3.99 6.59 16.56
N ASN A 239 4.54 7.04 15.44
CA ASN A 239 4.66 8.46 15.12
C ASN A 239 3.40 9.04 14.46
N ALA A 240 2.41 8.20 14.12
CA ALA A 240 1.19 8.68 13.51
C ALA A 240 0.41 9.56 14.49
N VAL A 241 -0.01 10.73 14.02
CA VAL A 241 -0.71 11.75 14.83
C VAL A 241 -2.07 11.25 15.32
N SER A 242 -2.72 10.35 14.58
CA SER A 242 -4.02 9.79 14.94
C SER A 242 -3.88 8.38 15.51
N SER A 243 -4.39 8.20 16.73
CA SER A 243 -4.60 6.88 17.34
C SER A 243 -5.56 5.99 16.54
N ASP A 244 -6.36 6.58 15.65
CA ASP A 244 -7.34 5.86 14.84
C ASP A 244 -6.69 5.10 13.69
N LEU A 245 -5.50 5.50 13.23
CA LEU A 245 -4.80 4.74 12.19
C LEU A 245 -4.57 3.31 12.64
N ARG A 246 -3.98 3.12 13.82
CA ARG A 246 -3.64 1.79 14.33
C ARG A 246 -4.88 0.90 14.39
N ARG A 247 -5.97 1.38 15.01
CA ARG A 247 -7.21 0.61 15.22
C ARG A 247 -7.94 0.24 13.94
N ASN A 248 -7.79 1.02 12.88
CA ASN A 248 -8.50 0.81 11.62
C ASN A 248 -7.70 -0.02 10.59
N ILE A 249 -6.44 -0.38 10.85
CA ILE A 249 -5.67 -1.23 9.94
C ILE A 249 -6.24 -2.65 9.97
N MET A 250 -6.95 -3.03 8.90
CA MET A 250 -7.54 -4.36 8.77
C MET A 250 -6.72 -5.28 7.88
N LEU A 251 -6.00 -4.72 6.90
CA LEU A 251 -5.24 -5.48 5.92
C LEU A 251 -3.82 -4.93 5.78
N VAL A 252 -2.85 -5.83 5.75
CA VAL A 252 -1.47 -5.53 5.32
C VAL A 252 -1.15 -6.44 4.14
N LYS A 253 -0.85 -5.86 2.98
CA LYS A 253 -0.23 -6.59 1.85
C LYS A 253 1.26 -6.29 1.84
N ILE A 254 2.05 -7.34 1.67
CA ILE A 254 3.51 -7.30 1.54
C ILE A 254 3.89 -7.96 0.23
N ASP A 255 4.59 -7.22 -0.63
CA ASP A 255 5.14 -7.69 -1.89
C ASP A 255 6.48 -7.00 -2.13
N THR A 256 7.53 -7.53 -1.54
CA THR A 256 8.84 -6.86 -1.45
C THR A 256 9.97 -7.66 -2.09
N GLN A 257 9.60 -8.58 -3.00
CA GLN A 257 10.52 -9.36 -3.82
C GLN A 257 11.58 -10.11 -3.00
N GLY A 258 11.17 -10.72 -1.87
CA GLY A 258 12.03 -11.53 -1.01
C GLY A 258 12.45 -10.86 0.31
N HIS A 259 11.97 -9.65 0.60
CA HIS A 259 12.26 -8.93 1.85
C HIS A 259 11.15 -9.04 2.90
N GLU A 260 10.21 -9.97 2.71
CA GLU A 260 8.98 -10.08 3.53
C GLU A 260 9.31 -10.36 5.00
N LEU A 261 10.32 -11.18 5.28
CA LEU A 261 10.73 -11.47 6.66
C LEU A 261 11.13 -10.19 7.41
N ASN A 262 11.93 -9.33 6.79
CA ASN A 262 12.39 -8.09 7.41
C ASN A 262 11.24 -7.09 7.59
N VAL A 263 10.32 -7.01 6.63
CA VAL A 263 9.10 -6.21 6.80
C VAL A 263 8.33 -6.68 8.04
N LEU A 264 8.08 -7.99 8.14
CA LEU A 264 7.36 -8.59 9.27
C LEU A 264 8.07 -8.35 10.61
N GLN A 265 9.40 -8.42 10.63
CA GLN A 265 10.21 -8.10 11.81
C GLN A 265 10.11 -6.62 12.21
N GLY A 266 10.10 -5.69 11.25
CA GLY A 266 9.94 -4.24 11.48
C GLY A 266 8.53 -3.80 11.91
N MET A 267 7.57 -4.73 11.92
CA MET A 267 6.21 -4.52 12.40
C MET A 267 5.83 -5.48 13.53
N LYS A 268 6.82 -6.06 14.21
CA LYS A 268 6.61 -7.10 15.23
C LYS A 268 5.70 -6.64 16.36
N SER A 269 5.85 -5.41 16.83
CA SER A 269 5.06 -4.87 17.95
C SER A 269 3.61 -4.65 17.54
N PHE A 270 3.38 -4.17 16.31
CA PHE A 270 2.06 -4.11 15.70
C PHE A 270 1.42 -5.50 15.56
N LEU A 271 2.12 -6.48 14.99
CA LEU A 271 1.60 -7.84 14.82
C LEU A 271 1.40 -8.60 16.14
N SER A 272 2.15 -8.25 17.18
CA SER A 272 1.94 -8.86 18.51
C SER A 272 0.61 -8.42 19.12
N ALA A 273 0.19 -7.18 18.85
CA ALA A 273 -1.05 -6.59 19.35
C ALA A 273 -1.81 -5.87 18.20
N PRO A 274 -2.32 -6.61 17.19
CA PRO A 274 -3.06 -6.01 16.09
C PRO A 274 -4.41 -5.49 16.58
N PRO A 275 -5.15 -4.73 15.76
CA PRO A 275 -6.52 -4.35 16.09
C PRO A 275 -7.38 -5.56 16.47
N SER A 276 -8.24 -5.36 17.47
CA SER A 276 -9.18 -6.40 17.88
C SER A 276 -10.29 -6.55 16.84
N ASN A 277 -11.01 -7.67 16.87
CA ASN A 277 -12.20 -7.80 16.03
C ASN A 277 -13.25 -6.74 16.40
N GLU A 278 -13.30 -6.25 17.64
CA GLU A 278 -14.20 -5.17 18.04
C GLU A 278 -13.83 -3.84 17.37
N ASP A 279 -12.53 -3.48 17.37
CA ASP A 279 -12.02 -2.31 16.63
C ASP A 279 -12.36 -2.40 15.14
N LEU A 280 -12.35 -3.62 14.60
CA LEU A 280 -12.63 -3.92 13.20
C LEU A 280 -14.09 -4.29 12.94
N GLY A 281 -15.02 -3.92 13.81
CA GLY A 281 -16.46 -4.14 13.58
C GLY A 281 -16.82 -5.59 13.27
N GLY A 282 -16.21 -6.55 13.96
CA GLY A 282 -16.38 -8.00 13.81
C GLY A 282 -15.49 -8.67 12.76
N TRP A 283 -14.75 -7.90 11.96
CA TRP A 283 -13.82 -8.44 10.98
C TRP A 283 -12.50 -8.88 11.61
N SER A 284 -11.76 -9.75 10.91
CA SER A 284 -10.41 -10.16 11.32
C SER A 284 -9.34 -9.31 10.67
N PHE A 285 -8.30 -8.97 11.44
CA PHE A 285 -7.04 -8.45 10.90
C PHE A 285 -6.33 -9.54 10.05
N VAL A 286 -5.83 -9.15 8.88
CA VAL A 286 -5.20 -10.04 7.91
C VAL A 286 -3.87 -9.46 7.42
N VAL A 287 -2.86 -10.33 7.32
CA VAL A 287 -1.66 -10.06 6.52
C VAL A 287 -1.65 -10.98 5.31
N VAL A 288 -1.37 -10.43 4.14
CA VAL A 288 -1.07 -11.19 2.91
C VAL A 288 0.35 -10.86 2.52
N ALA A 289 1.20 -11.87 2.32
CA ALA A 289 2.59 -11.67 1.92
C ALA A 289 2.92 -12.53 0.70
N GLU A 290 3.71 -11.99 -0.24
CA GLU A 290 4.30 -12.78 -1.31
C GLU A 290 5.15 -13.91 -0.70
N TYR A 291 4.93 -15.14 -1.17
CA TYR A 291 5.66 -16.31 -0.74
C TYR A 291 6.35 -16.96 -1.94
N HIS A 292 7.46 -16.36 -2.35
CA HIS A 292 8.30 -16.92 -3.40
C HIS A 292 9.60 -17.49 -2.84
N VAL A 293 9.67 -18.82 -2.74
CA VAL A 293 10.82 -19.57 -2.21
C VAL A 293 12.15 -19.15 -2.83
N GLY A 294 12.18 -18.90 -4.13
CA GLY A 294 13.39 -18.48 -4.83
C GLY A 294 13.86 -17.08 -4.44
N LEU A 295 12.93 -16.14 -4.22
CA LEU A 295 13.24 -14.74 -3.90
C LEU A 295 13.72 -14.63 -2.46
N GLN A 296 13.06 -15.31 -1.53
CA GLN A 296 13.51 -15.42 -0.13
C GLN A 296 14.96 -15.94 -0.04
N LYS A 297 15.27 -17.03 -0.74
CA LYS A 297 16.63 -17.59 -0.79
C LYS A 297 17.63 -16.65 -1.46
N ALA A 298 17.21 -15.86 -2.44
CA ALA A 298 18.07 -14.87 -3.09
C ALA A 298 18.34 -13.63 -2.23
N ALA A 299 17.41 -13.30 -1.33
CA ALA A 299 17.58 -12.29 -0.28
C ALA A 299 18.39 -12.80 0.93
N GLY A 300 18.64 -14.12 1.01
CA GLY A 300 19.46 -14.73 2.06
C GLY A 300 18.65 -15.33 3.23
N HIS A 301 17.34 -15.51 3.05
CA HIS A 301 16.44 -16.08 4.06
C HIS A 301 16.10 -17.54 3.75
N ASP A 302 15.85 -18.32 4.80
CA ASP A 302 15.09 -19.58 4.66
C ASP A 302 13.59 -19.21 4.54
N PRO A 303 12.88 -19.64 3.48
CA PRO A 303 11.45 -19.36 3.32
C PRO A 303 10.61 -19.76 4.54
N ASN A 304 11.01 -20.78 5.30
CA ASN A 304 10.30 -21.17 6.51
C ASN A 304 10.39 -20.13 7.64
N GLU A 305 11.39 -19.25 7.64
CA GLU A 305 11.53 -18.20 8.66
C GLU A 305 10.37 -17.21 8.62
N VAL A 306 9.87 -16.86 7.43
CA VAL A 306 8.65 -16.04 7.27
C VAL A 306 7.46 -16.69 7.98
N LEU A 307 7.25 -17.98 7.72
CA LEU A 307 6.14 -18.74 8.29
C LEU A 307 6.29 -18.92 9.80
N ASN A 308 7.50 -19.25 10.26
CA ASN A 308 7.81 -19.51 11.66
C ASN A 308 7.73 -18.23 12.50
N PHE A 309 8.16 -17.09 11.95
CA PHE A 309 8.02 -15.80 12.60
C PHE A 309 6.54 -15.50 12.86
N MET A 310 5.68 -15.60 11.86
CA MET A 310 4.25 -15.35 12.03
C MET A 310 3.58 -16.33 13.00
N ARG A 311 3.91 -17.62 12.91
CA ARG A 311 3.42 -18.64 13.86
C ARG A 311 3.85 -18.35 15.30
N SER A 312 5.06 -17.83 15.51
CA SER A 312 5.54 -17.45 16.85
C SER A 312 4.72 -16.32 17.49
N LEU A 313 4.03 -15.52 16.67
CA LEU A 313 3.13 -14.45 17.09
C LEU A 313 1.66 -14.92 17.20
N GLY A 314 1.41 -16.23 17.03
CA GLY A 314 0.09 -16.84 17.11
C GLY A 314 -0.75 -16.75 15.82
N TYR A 315 -0.13 -16.43 14.68
CA TYR A 315 -0.83 -16.44 13.39
C TYR A 315 -0.83 -17.83 12.75
N GLU A 316 -1.95 -18.13 12.11
CA GLU A 316 -2.14 -19.30 11.27
C GLU A 316 -1.79 -18.99 9.81
N VAL A 317 -1.36 -19.99 9.04
CA VAL A 317 -0.92 -19.82 7.64
C VAL A 317 -1.93 -20.45 6.70
N ARG A 318 -2.38 -19.73 5.66
CA ARG A 318 -3.31 -20.22 4.63
C ARG A 318 -2.88 -19.80 3.23
N CYS A 319 -3.43 -20.44 2.20
CA CYS A 319 -3.26 -19.98 0.81
C CYS A 319 -4.45 -19.15 0.31
N LYS A 320 -5.62 -19.28 0.94
CA LYS A 320 -6.81 -18.48 0.63
C LYS A 320 -7.52 -18.05 1.91
N LEU A 321 -8.17 -16.89 1.88
CA LEU A 321 -8.97 -16.38 3.00
C LEU A 321 -10.16 -17.29 3.32
N THR A 322 -10.58 -18.10 2.35
CA THR A 322 -11.68 -19.06 2.48
C THR A 322 -11.23 -20.41 3.04
N ASP A 323 -9.93 -20.67 3.17
CA ASP A 323 -9.44 -21.96 3.67
C ASP A 323 -9.81 -22.11 5.15
N ILE A 324 -10.47 -23.21 5.48
CA ILE A 324 -10.89 -23.51 6.86
C ILE A 324 -9.65 -23.84 7.69
N ASP A 325 -8.92 -24.86 7.25
CA ASP A 325 -7.79 -25.41 7.99
C ASP A 325 -6.49 -24.67 7.65
N PRO A 326 -5.66 -24.36 8.66
CA PRO A 326 -4.35 -23.78 8.43
C PRO A 326 -3.35 -24.83 7.95
N ILE A 327 -2.30 -24.34 7.28
CA ILE A 327 -1.15 -25.14 6.86
C ILE A 327 -0.21 -25.31 8.06
N LEU A 328 -0.20 -26.53 8.60
CA LEU A 328 0.63 -26.90 9.75
C LEU A 328 2.02 -27.41 9.31
N PRO A 329 3.09 -27.17 10.11
CA PRO A 329 4.38 -27.81 9.90
C PRO A 329 4.25 -29.36 9.91
N PRO A 330 5.08 -30.09 9.13
CA PRO A 330 6.18 -29.61 8.30
C PRO A 330 5.75 -29.17 6.89
N ALA A 331 4.45 -29.06 6.59
CA ALA A 331 4.00 -28.68 5.27
C ALA A 331 4.35 -27.22 4.95
N SER A 332 4.82 -26.99 3.72
CA SER A 332 5.03 -25.65 3.17
C SER A 332 3.88 -25.25 2.24
N PRO A 333 3.51 -23.96 2.19
CA PRO A 333 2.50 -23.45 1.26
C PRO A 333 2.90 -23.67 -0.21
N LYS A 334 1.89 -23.92 -1.05
CA LYS A 334 2.01 -24.06 -2.52
C LYS A 334 1.18 -22.99 -3.23
N CYS A 335 1.36 -21.75 -2.82
CA CYS A 335 0.66 -20.57 -3.32
C CYS A 335 1.65 -19.40 -3.45
N GLY A 336 1.36 -18.47 -4.36
CA GLY A 336 2.20 -17.30 -4.61
C GLY A 336 2.11 -16.26 -3.49
N ASP A 337 0.97 -16.17 -2.82
CA ASP A 337 0.76 -15.38 -1.61
C ASP A 337 0.37 -16.31 -0.45
N VAL A 338 0.90 -16.03 0.73
CA VAL A 338 0.46 -16.64 1.99
C VAL A 338 -0.35 -15.64 2.80
N ILE A 339 -1.31 -16.17 3.53
CA ILE A 339 -2.25 -15.39 4.32
C ILE A 339 -2.05 -15.74 5.79
N PHE A 340 -1.88 -14.71 6.61
CA PHE A 340 -1.74 -14.81 8.05
C PHE A 340 -2.94 -14.16 8.74
N SER A 341 -3.60 -14.93 9.60
CA SER A 341 -4.68 -14.47 10.47
C SER A 341 -4.60 -15.17 11.82
N LYS A 342 -5.13 -14.55 12.88
CA LYS A 342 -5.33 -15.24 14.17
C LYS A 342 -6.71 -15.91 14.12
N GLY A 343 -6.72 -17.24 14.05
CA GLY A 343 -7.94 -18.02 13.80
C GLY A 343 -8.46 -17.90 12.37
N LYS A 344 -9.65 -18.45 12.13
CA LYS A 344 -10.34 -18.37 10.83
C LYS A 344 -10.65 -16.91 10.51
N PRO A 345 -10.30 -16.39 9.31
CA PRO A 345 -10.76 -15.08 8.88
C PRO A 345 -12.29 -15.03 8.91
N LEU A 346 -12.88 -14.22 9.80
CA LEU A 346 -14.32 -14.05 9.90
C LEU A 346 -14.80 -12.88 9.03
N ASN A 347 -15.80 -13.14 8.19
CA ASN A 347 -16.67 -12.11 7.63
C ASN A 347 -18.01 -12.18 8.39
N LEU A 348 -18.53 -11.04 8.86
CA LEU A 348 -19.81 -10.95 9.57
C LEU A 348 -20.97 -11.65 8.84
N ASN A 349 -20.98 -11.63 7.50
CA ASN A 349 -22.00 -12.30 6.69
C ASN A 349 -21.95 -13.84 6.81
N GLN A 350 -20.82 -14.43 7.22
CA GLN A 350 -20.73 -15.86 7.53
C GLN A 350 -21.16 -16.16 8.97
N VAL A 351 -20.96 -15.24 9.92
CA VAL A 351 -21.36 -15.41 11.32
C VAL A 351 -22.89 -15.36 11.49
N TRP A 352 -23.58 -14.54 10.68
CA TRP A 352 -25.04 -14.46 10.71
C TRP A 352 -25.74 -15.70 10.13
N ASN A 353 -25.08 -16.44 9.24
CA ASN A 353 -25.63 -17.64 8.59
C ASN A 353 -25.30 -18.95 9.32
N SER A 354 -24.49 -18.93 10.38
CA SER A 354 -24.15 -20.11 11.19
C SER A 354 -24.94 -20.23 12.50
N ASN A 355 -25.82 -19.28 12.79
CA ASN A 355 -26.66 -19.22 14.00
C ASN A 355 -28.19 -19.31 13.69
N GLN A 356 -28.55 -19.84 12.51
CA GLN A 356 -29.90 -20.32 12.17
C GLN A 356 -29.80 -21.80 11.79
#